data_AF-U9WB41-F1
#
_entry.id   AF-U9WB41-F1
#
_cell.length_a   1.000
_cell.length_b   1.000
_cell.length_c   1.000
_cell.angle_alpha   90.00
_cell.angle_beta   90.00
_cell.angle_gamma   90.00
#
_symmetry.space_group_name_H-M   'P 1'
#
loop_
_entity.id
_entity.type
_entity.pdbx_description
1 polymer ?
#
loop_
_entity_poly.entity_id
_entity_poly.type
_entity_poly.pdbx_seq_one_letter_code
_entity_poly.pdbx_strand_id
1 'polypeptide(L)'
;MYPDAIAAETDELFGCNVEELYRGTGGKPGRRDTLPQPAQEAYMVNESITANELERLIGTIGGETQEEVNDCIVGVTRQQAKQTRKWFPW
;
A
#
# COMPACT_ATOMS: atom_id res chain seq x y z
N MET A 1 -10.92 1.72 6.45
CA MET A 1 -9.62 1.84 5.75
C MET A 1 -8.59 1.25 6.69
N TYR A 2 -7.82 0.25 6.27
CA TYR A 2 -6.86 -0.46 7.14
C TYR A 2 -5.57 0.38 7.28
N PRO A 3 -5.32 1.05 8.42
CA PRO A 3 -4.16 1.94 8.57
C PRO A 3 -2.84 1.21 8.39
N ASP A 4 -2.78 -0.05 8.84
CA ASP A 4 -1.59 -0.90 8.73
C ASP A 4 -1.27 -1.26 7.27
N ALA A 5 -2.28 -1.46 6.43
CA ALA A 5 -2.08 -1.70 5.00
C ALA A 5 -1.51 -0.47 4.30
N ILE A 6 -2.00 0.73 4.63
CA ILE A 6 -1.47 2.00 4.09
C ILE A 6 -0.02 2.21 4.56
N ALA A 7 0.27 1.96 5.84
CA ALA A 7 1.62 2.09 6.37
C ALA A 7 2.58 1.12 5.67
N ALA A 8 2.17 -0.14 5.50
CA ALA A 8 2.95 -1.17 4.84
C ALA A 8 3.15 -0.92 3.33
N GLU A 9 2.12 -0.46 2.64
CA GLU A 9 2.20 -0.02 1.24
C GLU A 9 3.23 1.11 1.09
N THR A 10 3.13 2.13 1.96
CA THR A 10 3.97 3.33 1.90
C THR A 10 5.43 3.01 2.18
N ASP A 11 5.69 2.25 3.23
CA ASP A 11 7.03 1.80 3.59
C ASP A 11 7.68 1.00 2.46
N GLU A 12 6.94 0.07 1.85
CA GLU A 12 7.50 -0.75 0.78
C GLU A 12 7.69 0.01 -0.54
N LEU A 13 6.73 0.85 -0.94
CA LEU A 13 6.81 1.64 -2.16
C LEU A 13 7.93 2.69 -2.10
N PHE A 14 8.06 3.38 -0.97
CA PHE A 14 8.83 4.62 -0.88
C PHE A 14 10.01 4.53 0.12
N GLY A 15 10.16 3.43 0.86
CA GLY A 15 11.25 3.25 1.83
C GLY A 15 11.20 4.22 3.00
N CYS A 16 10.03 4.79 3.28
CA CYS A 16 9.79 5.72 4.39
C CYS A 16 8.34 5.60 4.87
N ASN A 17 8.06 6.10 6.07
CA ASN A 17 6.69 6.09 6.58
C ASN A 17 5.82 7.19 5.94
N VAL A 18 4.50 7.13 6.17
CA VAL A 18 3.53 8.07 5.60
C VAL A 18 3.85 9.53 5.95
N GLU A 19 4.21 9.80 7.20
CA GLU A 19 4.53 11.16 7.64
C GLU A 19 5.78 11.71 6.95
N GLU A 20 6.82 10.88 6.86
CA GLU A 20 8.07 11.20 6.17
C GLU A 20 7.84 11.47 4.68
N LEU A 21 7.00 10.68 4.02
CA LEU A 21 6.64 10.89 2.62
C LEU A 21 6.01 12.26 2.42
N TYR A 22 4.93 12.56 3.15
CA TYR A 22 4.23 13.85 3.03
C TYR A 22 5.13 15.03 3.37
N ARG A 23 5.92 14.91 4.43
CA ARG A 23 6.87 15.95 4.84
C ARG A 23 7.97 16.16 3.79
N GLY A 24 8.54 15.07 3.27
CA GLY A 24 9.63 15.08 2.31
C GLY A 24 9.23 15.65 0.95
N THR A 25 7.97 15.47 0.55
CA THR A 25 7.46 15.98 -0.73
C THR A 25 6.70 17.30 -0.63
N GLY A 26 6.46 17.82 0.58
CA GLY A 26 5.62 19.00 0.81
C GLY A 26 4.12 18.73 0.59
N GLY A 27 3.69 17.47 0.58
CA GLY A 27 2.29 17.10 0.46
C GLY A 27 1.51 17.36 1.76
N LYS A 28 0.19 17.43 1.67
CA LYS A 28 -0.72 17.56 2.81
C LYS A 28 -1.11 16.18 3.35
N PRO A 29 -0.87 15.87 4.63
CA PRO A 29 -1.24 14.56 5.20
C PRO A 29 -2.69 14.16 4.91
N GLY A 30 -2.88 12.91 4.48
CA GLY A 30 -4.19 12.37 4.10
C GLY A 30 -4.73 12.83 2.74
N ARG A 31 -3.96 13.65 2.00
CA ARG A 31 -4.32 14.15 0.67
C ARG A 31 -3.35 13.63 -0.38
N ARG A 32 -3.55 12.40 -0.84
CA ARG A 32 -2.68 11.78 -1.86
C ARG A 32 -2.60 12.60 -3.15
N ASP A 33 -3.66 13.34 -3.50
CA ASP A 33 -3.70 14.28 -4.62
C ASP A 33 -2.68 15.43 -4.54
N THR A 34 -2.08 15.64 -3.36
CA THR A 34 -1.06 16.67 -3.11
C THR A 34 0.37 16.12 -3.10
N LEU A 35 0.55 14.81 -3.23
CA LEU A 35 1.88 14.22 -3.43
C LEU A 35 2.37 14.49 -4.87
N PRO A 36 3.67 14.33 -5.16
CA PRO A 36 4.18 14.38 -6.52
C PRO A 36 3.50 13.33 -7.41
N GLN A 37 3.29 13.66 -8.69
CA GLN A 37 2.65 12.76 -9.65
C GLN A 37 3.20 11.31 -9.63
N PRO A 38 4.53 11.07 -9.55
CA PRO A 38 5.05 9.70 -9.49
C PRO A 38 4.59 8.92 -8.24
N ALA A 39 4.48 9.59 -7.08
CA ALA A 39 3.98 8.94 -5.87
C ALA A 39 2.48 8.62 -5.98
N GLN A 40 1.70 9.53 -6.58
CA GLN A 40 0.28 9.29 -6.85
C GLN A 40 0.08 8.07 -7.75
N GLU A 41 0.84 7.98 -8.85
CA GLU A 41 0.79 6.86 -9.78
C GLU A 41 1.20 5.54 -9.13
N ALA A 42 2.27 5.55 -8.32
CA ALA A 42 2.72 4.36 -7.58
C ALA A 42 1.63 3.83 -6.63
N TYR A 43 0.97 4.71 -5.86
CA TYR A 43 -0.19 4.34 -5.04
C TYR A 43 -1.32 3.77 -5.90
N MET A 44 -1.76 4.49 -6.94
CA MET A 44 -2.88 4.05 -7.78
C MET A 44 -2.67 2.69 -8.41
N VAL A 45 -1.46 2.44 -8.94
CA VAL A 45 -1.12 1.16 -9.55
C VAL A 45 -1.05 0.06 -8.49
N ASN A 46 -0.43 0.34 -7.34
CA ASN A 46 -0.39 -0.65 -6.27
C ASN A 46 -1.78 -1.06 -5.80
N GLU A 47 -2.64 -0.09 -5.49
CA GLU A 47 -3.99 -0.34 -5.00
C GLU A 47 -4.82 -1.13 -6.02
N SER A 48 -4.66 -0.83 -7.30
CA SER A 48 -5.35 -1.57 -8.37
C SER A 48 -4.94 -3.04 -8.39
N ILE A 49 -3.64 -3.34 -8.26
CA ILE A 49 -3.14 -4.73 -8.30
C ILE A 49 -3.49 -5.46 -7.00
N THR A 50 -3.32 -4.79 -5.87
CA THR A 50 -3.67 -5.32 -4.55
C THR A 50 -5.16 -5.65 -4.46
N ALA A 51 -6.04 -4.77 -4.96
CA ALA A 51 -7.48 -5.04 -5.02
C ALA A 51 -7.79 -6.29 -5.85
N ASN A 52 -7.21 -6.41 -7.05
CA ASN A 52 -7.40 -7.60 -7.90
C ASN A 52 -6.92 -8.89 -7.23
N GLU A 53 -5.80 -8.84 -6.49
CA GLU A 53 -5.30 -10.02 -5.79
C GLU A 53 -6.16 -10.38 -4.58
N LEU A 54 -6.59 -9.39 -3.78
CA LEU A 54 -7.50 -9.63 -2.67
C LEU A 54 -8.85 -10.18 -3.14
N GLU A 55 -9.37 -9.72 -4.29
CA GLU A 55 -10.57 -10.28 -4.91
C GLU A 55 -10.41 -11.75 -5.28
N ARG A 56 -9.25 -12.15 -5.81
CA ARG A 56 -8.94 -13.57 -6.11
C ARG A 56 -8.88 -14.42 -4.85
N LEU A 57 -8.49 -13.83 -3.73
CA LEU A 57 -8.39 -14.52 -2.45
C LEU A 57 -9.71 -14.53 -1.67
N ILE A 58 -10.80 -13.94 -2.18
CA ILE A 58 -12.11 -14.03 -1.52
C ILE A 58 -12.50 -15.50 -1.30
N GLY A 59 -12.84 -15.84 -0.06
CA GLY A 59 -13.21 -17.21 0.33
C GLY A 59 -12.03 -18.15 0.59
N THR A 60 -10.79 -17.72 0.35
CA THR A 60 -9.56 -18.48 0.62
C THR A 60 -8.55 -17.74 1.49
N ILE A 61 -8.61 -16.40 1.54
CA ILE A 61 -7.93 -15.58 2.53
C ILE A 61 -8.49 -15.94 3.90
N GLY A 62 -7.63 -16.36 4.81
CA GLY A 62 -8.10 -17.03 6.01
C GLY A 62 -7.08 -17.04 7.13
N GLY A 63 -7.65 -17.16 8.31
CA GLY A 63 -7.04 -17.34 9.61
C GLY A 63 -8.15 -17.79 10.57
N GLU A 64 -7.79 -18.31 11.73
CA GLU A 64 -8.75 -18.63 12.79
C GLU A 64 -9.36 -17.36 13.40
N THR A 65 -8.69 -16.22 13.23
CA THR A 65 -9.05 -14.91 13.79
C THR A 65 -9.07 -13.79 12.75
N GLN A 66 -9.78 -12.70 13.07
CA GLN A 66 -9.76 -11.48 12.24
C GLN A 66 -8.37 -10.85 12.18
N GLU A 67 -7.55 -11.03 13.21
CA GLU A 67 -6.17 -10.55 13.26
C GLU A 67 -5.32 -11.24 12.20
N GLU A 68 -5.38 -12.56 12.11
CA GLU A 68 -4.66 -13.33 11.07
C GLU A 68 -5.13 -12.98 9.66
N VAL A 69 -6.44 -12.74 9.46
CA VAL A 69 -6.95 -12.25 8.18
C VAL A 69 -6.39 -10.86 7.84
N ASN A 70 -6.32 -9.96 8.81
CA ASN A 70 -5.72 -8.63 8.63
C ASN A 70 -4.23 -8.74 8.28
N ASP A 71 -3.50 -9.62 8.96
CA ASP A 71 -2.08 -9.87 8.68
C ASP A 71 -1.87 -10.43 7.26
N CYS A 72 -2.75 -11.32 6.80
CA CYS A 72 -2.74 -11.77 5.41
C CYS A 72 -2.96 -10.61 4.43
N ILE A 73 -3.92 -9.71 4.70
CA ILE A 73 -4.20 -8.54 3.86
C ILE A 73 -2.96 -7.61 3.80
N VAL A 74 -2.34 -7.34 4.95
CA VAL A 74 -1.10 -6.54 5.02
C VAL A 74 0.03 -7.23 4.26
N GLY A 75 0.15 -8.56 4.40
CA GLY A 75 1.13 -9.38 3.68
C GLY A 75 0.98 -9.28 2.15
N VAL A 76 -0.26 -9.40 1.64
CA VAL A 76 -0.56 -9.22 0.21
C VAL A 76 -0.20 -7.80 -0.23
N THR A 77 -0.60 -6.79 0.53
CA THR A 77 -0.29 -5.38 0.23
C THR A 77 1.22 -5.15 0.12
N ARG A 78 2.02 -5.64 1.08
CA ARG A 78 3.49 -5.57 1.02
C ARG A 78 4.07 -6.25 -0.22
N GLN A 79 3.58 -7.45 -0.52
CA GLN A 79 4.06 -8.20 -1.69
C GLN A 79 3.79 -7.44 -2.99
N GLN A 80 2.58 -6.90 -3.16
CA GLN A 80 2.25 -6.11 -4.34
C GLN A 80 3.05 -4.81 -4.38
N ALA A 81 3.23 -4.12 -3.24
CA ALA A 81 4.04 -2.89 -3.17
C ALA A 81 5.47 -3.14 -3.63
N LYS A 82 6.07 -4.26 -3.22
CA LYS A 82 7.39 -4.69 -3.68
C LYS A 82 7.46 -4.96 -5.19
N GLN A 83 6.37 -5.43 -5.81
CA GLN A 83 6.30 -5.56 -7.27
C GLN A 83 6.14 -4.20 -7.95
N THR A 84 5.25 -3.36 -7.46
CA THR A 84 5.01 -2.01 -7.99
C THR A 84 6.27 -1.16 -7.95
N ARG A 85 7.07 -1.22 -6.87
CA ARG A 85 8.35 -0.49 -6.76
C ARG A 85 9.35 -0.83 -7.86
N LYS A 86 9.27 -2.01 -8.48
CA LYS A 86 10.12 -2.36 -9.64
C LYS A 86 9.74 -1.57 -10.89
N TRP A 87 8.50 -1.10 -10.98
CA TRP A 87 8.00 -0.28 -12.08
C TRP A 87 8.06 1.22 -11.77
N PHE A 88 7.96 1.58 -10.49
CA PHE A 88 8.00 2.96 -9.99
C PHE A 88 9.08 3.10 -8.91
N PRO A 89 10.36 3.26 -9.30
CA PRO A 89 11.43 3.49 -8.33
C PRO A 89 11.28 4.87 -7.67
N TRP A 90 11.48 4.91 -6.35
CA TRP A 90 11.43 6.10 -5.50
C TRP A 90 12.75 6.29 -4.76
#